data_AF-A0A7S3EMB0-F1
#
_entry.id   AF-A0A7S3EMB0-F1
#
_cell.length_a   1.000
_cell.length_b   1.000
_cell.length_c   1.000
_cell.angle_alpha   90.00
_cell.angle_beta   90.00
_cell.angle_gamma   90.00
#
_symmetry.space_group_name_H-M   'P 1'
#
loop_
_entity.id
_entity.type
_entity.pdbx_description
1 polymer ?
#
loop_
_entity_poly.entity_id
_entity_poly.type
_entity_poly.pdbx_seq_one_letter_code
_entity_poly.pdbx_strand_id
1 'polypeptide(L)'
;MLHKVGCSGSKLEGIRILSTMVVNTFQATASSLYEMSFLKDLAVTSGTFKSSEFKNSYVLGSASLFAAKFVKSSIEDIYFGGDLLLSKSTFVKSSITSVVIAGDTSFKESTWKQVTLTNVTFLGKVDFSDSKFKKFTCKMCTFKKLVDFSRTKTKDFSLDAVFEDEIILEETDLQLPEQGAKADVPRSVLTLMKRSKTIPSSKQVPDELPFPDEAEDDDDDEEEDVEAPEVLDQDDYYDALYRELFDEL
;
A
#
# COMPACT_ATOMS: atom_id res chain seq x y z
N MET A 1 -19.88 -5.02 -24.37
CA MET A 1 -18.93 -4.14 -25.10
C MET A 1 -18.11 -3.41 -24.03
N LEU A 2 -16.80 -3.64 -23.99
CA LEU A 2 -15.90 -3.07 -22.98
C LEU A 2 -15.49 -1.66 -23.44
N HIS A 3 -15.85 -0.63 -22.68
CA HIS A 3 -15.43 0.74 -22.98
C HIS A 3 -14.21 1.11 -22.14
N LYS A 4 -13.06 1.20 -22.80
CA LYS A 4 -11.84 1.76 -22.23
C LYS A 4 -11.84 3.26 -22.50
N VAL A 5 -11.79 4.07 -21.45
CA VAL A 5 -11.65 5.53 -21.57
C VAL A 5 -10.25 5.89 -21.11
N GLY A 6 -9.42 6.37 -22.04
CA GLY A 6 -8.07 6.84 -21.77
C GLY A 6 -8.02 8.36 -21.82
N CYS A 7 -7.44 9.00 -20.80
CA CYS A 7 -7.09 10.42 -20.85
C CYS A 7 -5.61 10.56 -20.49
N SER A 8 -4.85 11.27 -21.32
CA SER A 8 -3.45 11.57 -21.06
C SER A 8 -3.21 13.07 -21.16
N GLY A 9 -2.31 13.57 -20.32
CA GLY A 9 -1.96 14.98 -20.26
C GLY A 9 -1.04 15.27 -19.09
N SER A 10 -0.31 16.38 -19.11
CA SER A 10 0.52 16.78 -17.96
C SER A 10 -0.32 17.20 -16.75
N LYS A 11 -1.48 17.81 -16.99
CA LYS A 11 -2.50 18.14 -15.98
C LYS A 11 -3.86 17.73 -16.54
N LEU A 12 -4.61 16.93 -15.78
CA LEU A 12 -6.02 16.67 -16.06
C LEU A 12 -6.84 17.32 -14.95
N GLU A 13 -7.77 18.18 -15.33
CA GLU A 13 -8.58 18.98 -14.41
C GLU A 13 -10.03 19.00 -14.88
N GLY A 14 -10.97 18.92 -13.94
CA GLY A 14 -12.40 19.02 -14.24
C GLY A 14 -12.97 17.85 -15.03
N ILE A 15 -12.29 16.69 -15.08
CA ILE A 15 -12.84 15.51 -15.74
C ILE A 15 -13.99 14.96 -14.91
N ARG A 16 -15.17 15.00 -15.50
CA ARG A 16 -16.38 14.37 -14.96
C ARG A 16 -16.74 13.18 -15.84
N ILE A 17 -16.63 11.98 -15.29
CA ILE A 17 -17.11 10.78 -15.96
C ILE A 17 -18.55 10.53 -15.49
N LEU A 18 -19.49 11.11 -16.23
CA LEU A 18 -20.93 11.00 -16.02
C LEU A 18 -21.47 9.81 -16.82
N SER A 19 -20.99 8.60 -16.56
CA SER A 19 -21.40 7.43 -17.34
C SER A 19 -22.45 6.59 -16.61
N THR A 20 -23.57 6.31 -17.28
CA THR A 20 -24.47 5.21 -16.92
C THR A 20 -23.93 3.85 -17.38
N MET A 21 -23.02 3.84 -18.37
CA MET A 21 -22.30 2.68 -18.86
C MET A 21 -21.16 2.29 -17.91
N VAL A 22 -20.95 0.99 -17.73
CA VAL A 22 -19.84 0.44 -16.95
C VAL A 22 -18.53 0.78 -17.66
N VAL A 23 -17.82 1.79 -17.18
CA VAL A 23 -16.44 2.08 -17.59
C VAL A 23 -15.58 1.09 -16.83
N ASN A 24 -15.40 -0.11 -17.40
CA ASN A 24 -14.63 -1.18 -16.76
C ASN A 24 -13.17 -0.80 -16.55
N THR A 25 -12.64 0.18 -17.28
CA THR A 25 -11.30 0.71 -17.03
C THR A 25 -11.19 2.17 -17.48
N PHE A 26 -10.90 3.05 -16.53
CA PHE A 26 -10.46 4.41 -16.83
C PHE A 26 -8.95 4.46 -16.64
N GLN A 27 -8.21 4.80 -17.70
CA GLN A 27 -6.77 4.99 -17.63
C GLN A 27 -6.46 6.47 -17.74
N ALA A 28 -6.07 7.09 -16.62
CA ALA A 28 -5.50 8.42 -16.62
C ALA A 28 -3.98 8.33 -16.50
N THR A 29 -3.27 8.88 -17.48
CA THR A 29 -1.82 9.08 -17.40
C THR A 29 -1.56 10.57 -17.29
N ALA A 30 -1.42 11.06 -16.06
CA ALA A 30 -1.10 12.46 -15.80
C ALA A 30 -0.22 12.64 -14.57
N SER A 31 0.62 13.68 -14.60
CA SER A 31 1.36 14.15 -13.43
C SER A 31 0.48 14.90 -12.43
N SER A 32 -0.76 15.26 -12.77
CA SER A 32 -1.71 15.77 -11.78
C SER A 32 -3.16 15.55 -12.21
N LEU A 33 -4.01 15.12 -11.27
CA LEU A 33 -5.46 14.98 -11.40
C LEU A 33 -6.16 15.91 -10.39
N TYR A 34 -6.96 16.84 -10.90
CA TYR A 34 -7.70 17.80 -10.08
C TYR A 34 -9.19 17.72 -10.36
N GLU A 35 -10.01 17.85 -9.32
CA GLU A 35 -11.47 17.98 -9.42
C GLU A 35 -12.14 16.83 -10.20
N MET A 36 -11.64 15.61 -10.00
CA MET A 36 -12.21 14.43 -10.63
C MET A 36 -13.52 14.07 -9.95
N SER A 37 -14.57 13.86 -10.75
CA SER A 37 -15.84 13.34 -10.26
C SER A 37 -16.19 12.05 -11.00
N PHE A 38 -16.18 10.94 -10.27
CA PHE A 38 -16.63 9.65 -10.77
C PHE A 38 -17.96 9.29 -10.09
N LEU A 39 -19.03 9.20 -10.89
CA LEU A 39 -20.35 8.84 -10.37
C LEU A 39 -20.53 7.32 -10.13
N LYS A 40 -19.61 6.50 -10.62
CA LYS A 40 -19.62 5.03 -10.53
C LYS A 40 -18.20 4.51 -10.29
N ASP A 41 -18.07 3.18 -10.28
CA ASP A 41 -16.82 2.48 -9.98
C ASP A 41 -15.67 2.93 -10.88
N LEU A 42 -14.51 3.16 -10.28
CA LEU A 42 -13.25 3.48 -10.93
C LEU A 42 -12.34 2.25 -10.85
N ALA A 43 -12.08 1.59 -11.97
CA ALA A 43 -11.07 0.53 -12.02
C ALA A 43 -9.84 0.98 -12.82
N VAL A 44 -8.69 0.95 -12.16
CA VAL A 44 -7.34 1.10 -12.71
C VAL A 44 -6.61 -0.21 -12.40
N THR A 45 -6.42 -1.06 -13.41
CA THR A 45 -5.88 -2.41 -13.19
C THR A 45 -4.39 -2.44 -12.88
N SER A 46 -3.65 -1.43 -13.33
CA SER A 46 -2.24 -1.17 -13.00
C SER A 46 -1.83 0.21 -13.51
N GLY A 47 -0.84 0.84 -12.87
CA GLY A 47 -0.37 2.15 -13.28
C GLY A 47 0.77 2.66 -12.40
N THR A 48 1.72 3.38 -13.00
CA THR A 48 2.79 4.06 -12.24
C THR A 48 2.54 5.57 -12.27
N PHE A 49 2.28 6.14 -11.10
CA PHE A 49 2.04 7.55 -10.86
C PHE A 49 3.29 8.14 -10.21
N LYS A 50 4.07 8.94 -10.96
CA LYS A 50 5.29 9.58 -10.48
C LYS A 50 5.06 11.08 -10.30
N SER A 51 5.40 11.60 -9.14
CA SER A 51 5.22 13.02 -8.79
C SER A 51 3.79 13.49 -9.05
N SER A 52 2.82 12.60 -8.81
CA SER A 52 1.43 12.85 -9.16
C SER A 52 0.67 13.50 -8.01
N GLU A 53 -0.12 14.52 -8.30
CA GLU A 53 -1.02 15.14 -7.32
C GLU A 53 -2.48 14.79 -7.64
N PHE A 54 -3.20 14.24 -6.66
CA PHE A 54 -4.63 13.92 -6.73
C PHE A 54 -5.35 14.76 -5.69
N LYS A 55 -6.14 15.76 -6.09
CA LYS A 55 -6.73 16.72 -5.14
C LYS A 55 -8.21 17.02 -5.39
N ASN A 56 -8.92 17.41 -4.33
CA ASN A 56 -10.28 17.98 -4.38
C ASN A 56 -11.27 17.14 -5.19
N SER A 57 -11.25 15.82 -4.97
CA SER A 57 -11.97 14.87 -5.82
C SER A 57 -13.01 14.08 -5.04
N TYR A 58 -14.05 13.63 -5.73
CA TYR A 58 -15.12 12.83 -5.14
C TYR A 58 -15.36 11.60 -6.03
N VAL A 59 -15.20 10.41 -5.46
CA VAL A 59 -15.45 9.13 -6.11
C VAL A 59 -16.65 8.51 -5.42
N LEU A 60 -17.83 8.52 -6.04
CA LEU A 60 -19.05 8.03 -5.36
C LEU A 60 -19.19 6.50 -5.42
N GLY A 61 -18.61 5.85 -6.44
CA GLY A 61 -18.56 4.39 -6.54
C GLY A 61 -17.31 3.80 -5.89
N SER A 62 -17.10 2.50 -6.11
CA SER A 62 -15.90 1.80 -5.63
C SER A 62 -14.70 2.10 -6.51
N ALA A 63 -13.52 2.31 -5.92
CA ALA A 63 -12.27 2.48 -6.64
C ALA A 63 -11.38 1.24 -6.46
N SER A 64 -10.89 0.67 -7.55
CA SER A 64 -9.91 -0.40 -7.56
C SER A 64 -8.67 0.02 -8.32
N LEU A 65 -7.54 0.07 -7.64
CA LEU A 65 -6.22 0.40 -8.15
C LEU A 65 -5.28 -0.75 -7.78
N PHE A 66 -5.41 -1.86 -8.50
CA PHE A 66 -4.63 -3.06 -8.23
C PHE A 66 -3.18 -2.87 -8.70
N ALA A 67 -2.22 -3.32 -7.87
CA ALA A 67 -0.79 -3.25 -8.20
C ALA A 67 -0.32 -1.85 -8.67
N ALA A 68 -0.96 -0.79 -8.21
CA ALA A 68 -0.64 0.58 -8.60
C ALA A 68 0.63 1.05 -7.87
N LYS A 69 1.46 1.86 -8.55
CA LYS A 69 2.72 2.35 -8.00
C LYS A 69 2.71 3.87 -7.92
N PHE A 70 2.68 4.40 -6.71
CA PHE A 70 2.77 5.82 -6.40
C PHE A 70 4.18 6.16 -5.93
N VAL A 71 4.84 7.09 -6.62
CA VAL A 71 6.21 7.50 -6.30
C VAL A 71 6.27 9.02 -6.21
N LYS A 72 6.54 9.56 -5.02
CA LYS A 72 6.51 10.99 -4.74
C LYS A 72 5.15 11.64 -5.04
N SER A 73 4.06 10.89 -4.85
CA SER A 73 2.71 11.35 -5.17
C SER A 73 2.00 11.87 -3.91
N SER A 74 1.07 12.80 -4.10
CA SER A 74 0.20 13.29 -3.03
C SER A 74 -1.27 13.05 -3.36
N ILE A 75 -2.04 12.54 -2.40
CA ILE A 75 -3.48 12.33 -2.48
C ILE A 75 -4.11 13.18 -1.37
N GLU A 76 -4.82 14.25 -1.72
CA GLU A 76 -5.29 15.25 -0.75
C GLU A 76 -6.77 15.56 -0.97
N ASP A 77 -7.53 15.75 0.12
CA ASP A 77 -8.90 16.26 0.05
C ASP A 77 -9.80 15.44 -0.90
N ILE A 78 -9.78 14.11 -0.72
CA ILE A 78 -10.59 13.18 -1.53
C ILE A 78 -11.63 12.47 -0.66
N TYR A 79 -12.84 12.35 -1.20
CA TYR A 79 -13.89 11.50 -0.66
C TYR A 79 -14.13 10.28 -1.55
N PHE A 80 -13.97 9.08 -0.99
CA PHE A 80 -14.37 7.81 -1.60
C PHE A 80 -15.67 7.33 -0.95
N GLY A 81 -16.76 7.31 -1.70
CA GLY A 81 -18.10 6.90 -1.26
C GLY A 81 -18.32 5.39 -1.30
N GLY A 82 -17.57 4.66 -2.13
CA GLY A 82 -17.58 3.19 -2.20
C GLY A 82 -16.31 2.57 -1.62
N ASP A 83 -16.11 1.29 -1.93
CA ASP A 83 -14.94 0.52 -1.49
C ASP A 83 -13.67 1.03 -2.18
N LEU A 84 -12.52 0.92 -1.51
CA LEU A 84 -11.22 1.28 -2.06
C LEU A 84 -10.26 0.09 -2.03
N LEU A 85 -10.00 -0.50 -3.19
CA LEU A 85 -9.13 -1.65 -3.36
C LEU A 85 -7.78 -1.22 -3.93
N LEU A 86 -6.75 -1.22 -3.11
CA LEU A 86 -5.35 -0.89 -3.43
C LEU A 86 -4.42 -2.09 -3.15
N SER A 87 -4.93 -3.32 -3.30
CA SER A 87 -4.16 -4.54 -3.05
C SER A 87 -2.94 -4.62 -3.97
N LYS A 88 -1.82 -5.12 -3.43
CA LYS A 88 -0.50 -5.23 -4.09
C LYS A 88 0.10 -3.89 -4.55
N SER A 89 -0.47 -2.75 -4.15
CA SER A 89 0.03 -1.44 -4.54
C SER A 89 1.32 -1.06 -3.81
N THR A 90 2.12 -0.20 -4.43
CA THR A 90 3.39 0.30 -3.90
C THR A 90 3.36 1.81 -3.78
N PHE A 91 3.58 2.33 -2.57
CA PHE A 91 3.71 3.74 -2.27
C PHE A 91 5.14 4.05 -1.82
N VAL A 92 5.76 5.03 -2.47
CA VAL A 92 7.14 5.44 -2.18
C VAL A 92 7.18 6.95 -2.05
N LYS A 93 7.69 7.49 -0.93
CA LYS A 93 7.83 8.94 -0.69
C LYS A 93 6.52 9.72 -0.92
N SER A 94 5.39 9.11 -0.60
CA SER A 94 4.06 9.63 -0.96
C SER A 94 3.30 10.10 0.29
N SER A 95 2.28 10.93 0.11
CA SER A 95 1.41 11.42 1.18
C SER A 95 -0.07 11.20 0.84
N ILE A 96 -0.85 10.87 1.87
CA ILE A 96 -2.32 10.84 1.80
C ILE A 96 -2.84 11.70 2.94
N THR A 97 -3.56 12.78 2.61
CA THR A 97 -3.93 13.81 3.59
C THR A 97 -5.41 14.18 3.45
N SER A 98 -6.13 14.29 4.57
CA SER A 98 -7.54 14.75 4.58
C SER A 98 -8.43 13.93 3.65
N VAL A 99 -8.29 12.61 3.70
CA VAL A 99 -9.07 11.67 2.87
C VAL A 99 -10.12 10.98 3.73
N VAL A 100 -11.33 10.83 3.19
CA VAL A 100 -12.41 10.06 3.81
C VAL A 100 -12.77 8.91 2.88
N ILE A 101 -12.80 7.68 3.42
CA ILE A 101 -13.19 6.48 2.69
C ILE A 101 -14.38 5.85 3.42
N ALA A 102 -15.53 5.81 2.73
CA ALA A 102 -16.79 5.36 3.29
C ALA A 102 -16.95 3.83 3.24
N GLY A 103 -16.48 3.20 2.17
CA GLY A 103 -16.54 1.74 1.99
C GLY A 103 -15.38 1.00 2.64
N ASP A 104 -15.36 -0.32 2.41
CA ASP A 104 -14.27 -1.18 2.86
C ASP A 104 -13.01 -0.89 2.04
N THR A 105 -11.86 -0.92 2.72
CA THR A 105 -10.57 -0.58 2.12
C THR A 105 -9.61 -1.76 2.20
N SER A 106 -9.06 -2.18 1.06
CA SER A 106 -8.01 -3.20 1.03
C SER A 106 -6.70 -2.62 0.56
N PHE A 107 -5.69 -2.69 1.41
CA PHE A 107 -4.29 -2.49 1.11
C PHE A 107 -3.51 -3.80 1.21
N LYS A 108 -4.17 -4.95 1.11
CA LYS A 108 -3.52 -6.26 1.25
C LYS A 108 -2.28 -6.39 0.36
N GLU A 109 -1.20 -6.97 0.90
CA GLU A 109 0.08 -7.20 0.20
C GLU A 109 0.73 -5.92 -0.37
N SER A 110 0.39 -4.74 0.17
CA SER A 110 0.93 -3.48 -0.32
C SER A 110 2.31 -3.15 0.29
N THR A 111 3.06 -2.27 -0.38
CA THR A 111 4.38 -1.82 0.09
C THR A 111 4.40 -0.32 0.27
N TRP A 112 4.74 0.15 1.48
CA TRP A 112 4.75 1.54 1.88
C TRP A 112 6.16 1.94 2.32
N LYS A 113 6.82 2.82 1.56
CA LYS A 113 8.19 3.28 1.84
C LYS A 113 8.22 4.80 1.95
N GLN A 114 8.49 5.34 3.14
CA GLN A 114 8.51 6.79 3.40
C GLN A 114 7.16 7.42 3.08
N VAL A 115 6.09 6.85 3.64
CA VAL A 115 4.71 7.30 3.36
C VAL A 115 4.09 7.87 4.61
N THR A 116 3.35 8.96 4.44
CA THR A 116 2.62 9.61 5.53
C THR A 116 1.13 9.62 5.24
N LEU A 117 0.32 9.10 6.16
CA LEU A 117 -1.11 9.34 6.24
C LEU A 117 -1.38 10.41 7.29
N THR A 118 -2.14 11.44 6.94
CA THR A 118 -2.52 12.51 7.87
C THR A 118 -4.01 12.79 7.76
N ASN A 119 -4.73 12.79 8.89
CA ASN A 119 -6.15 13.14 8.91
C ASN A 119 -6.99 12.27 7.95
N VAL A 120 -6.71 10.96 7.90
CA VAL A 120 -7.45 10.02 7.05
C VAL A 120 -8.51 9.31 7.89
N THR A 121 -9.75 9.28 7.41
CA THR A 121 -10.86 8.61 8.09
C THR A 121 -11.35 7.43 7.25
N PHE A 122 -11.30 6.23 7.85
CA PHE A 122 -11.84 5.01 7.28
C PHE A 122 -13.14 4.65 8.02
N LEU A 123 -14.27 4.69 7.31
CA LEU A 123 -15.58 4.36 7.86
C LEU A 123 -15.90 2.86 7.74
N GLY A 124 -15.38 2.19 6.71
CA GLY A 124 -15.44 0.74 6.52
C GLY A 124 -14.27 0.00 7.15
N LYS A 125 -14.22 -1.32 6.92
CA LYS A 125 -13.11 -2.18 7.36
C LYS A 125 -11.84 -1.83 6.60
N VAL A 126 -10.68 -2.01 7.23
CA VAL A 126 -9.39 -1.77 6.58
C VAL A 126 -8.49 -2.99 6.68
N ASP A 127 -8.06 -3.49 5.53
CA ASP A 127 -7.18 -4.65 5.44
C ASP A 127 -5.77 -4.23 5.00
N PHE A 128 -4.82 -4.26 5.92
CA PHE A 128 -3.38 -4.11 5.67
C PHE A 128 -2.63 -5.45 5.70
N SER A 129 -3.31 -6.59 5.70
CA SER A 129 -2.66 -7.90 5.83
C SER A 129 -1.54 -8.11 4.81
N ASP A 130 -0.48 -8.79 5.23
CA ASP A 130 0.70 -9.11 4.40
C ASP A 130 1.45 -7.89 3.84
N SER A 131 1.17 -6.68 4.34
CA SER A 131 1.79 -5.43 3.86
C SER A 131 3.16 -5.16 4.48
N LYS A 132 3.97 -4.38 3.77
CA LYS A 132 5.34 -4.00 4.17
C LYS A 132 5.43 -2.49 4.38
N PHE A 133 5.79 -2.06 5.59
CA PHE A 133 5.96 -0.66 5.95
C PHE A 133 7.42 -0.34 6.27
N LYS A 134 7.97 0.71 5.66
CA LYS A 134 9.31 1.24 5.95
C LYS A 134 9.24 2.75 6.04
N LYS A 135 9.54 3.34 7.19
CA LYS A 135 9.40 4.80 7.44
C LYS A 135 7.97 5.25 7.18
N PHE A 136 7.01 4.55 7.75
CA PHE A 136 5.59 4.85 7.61
C PHE A 136 5.11 5.65 8.80
N THR A 137 4.26 6.65 8.54
CA THR A 137 3.71 7.51 9.58
C THR A 137 2.22 7.67 9.34
N CYS A 138 1.42 7.40 10.36
CA CYS A 138 -0.01 7.59 10.36
C CYS A 138 -0.35 8.55 11.50
N LYS A 139 -0.93 9.71 11.18
CA LYS A 139 -1.20 10.80 12.12
C LYS A 139 -2.66 11.24 12.03
N MET A 140 -3.29 11.43 13.19
CA MET A 140 -4.68 11.89 13.29
C MET A 140 -5.64 11.06 12.42
N CYS A 141 -5.36 9.78 12.21
CA CYS A 141 -6.23 8.93 11.40
C CYS A 141 -7.29 8.27 12.29
N THR A 142 -8.47 8.00 11.72
CA THR A 142 -9.58 7.38 12.44
C THR A 142 -10.02 6.12 11.71
N PHE A 143 -10.14 5.02 12.44
CA PHE A 143 -10.63 3.74 11.96
C PHE A 143 -11.92 3.39 12.71
N LYS A 144 -13.05 3.43 12.02
CA LYS A 144 -14.39 3.24 12.62
C LYS A 144 -14.82 1.78 12.76
N LYS A 145 -14.16 0.88 12.04
CA LYS A 145 -14.45 -0.55 11.95
C LYS A 145 -13.13 -1.33 12.09
N LEU A 146 -13.25 -2.65 11.95
CA LEU A 146 -12.14 -3.59 12.03
C LEU A 146 -10.96 -3.17 11.15
N VAL A 147 -9.76 -3.22 11.73
CA VAL A 147 -8.49 -3.02 11.03
C VAL A 147 -7.60 -4.24 11.17
N ASP A 148 -7.16 -4.80 10.04
CA ASP A 148 -6.30 -5.98 10.01
C ASP A 148 -4.87 -5.62 9.61
N PHE A 149 -3.91 -5.85 10.51
CA PHE A 149 -2.48 -5.74 10.24
C PHE A 149 -1.77 -7.10 10.31
N SER A 150 -2.49 -8.21 10.11
CA SER A 150 -1.92 -9.55 10.19
C SER A 150 -0.77 -9.75 9.20
N ARG A 151 0.31 -10.40 9.64
CA ARG A 151 1.53 -10.69 8.86
C ARG A 151 2.22 -9.46 8.26
N THR A 152 1.93 -8.27 8.78
CA THR A 152 2.59 -7.04 8.33
C THR A 152 4.04 -6.99 8.83
N LYS A 153 4.92 -6.46 7.99
CA LYS A 153 6.33 -6.24 8.32
C LYS A 153 6.59 -4.75 8.44
N THR A 154 7.23 -4.32 9.51
CA THR A 154 7.41 -2.90 9.79
C THR A 154 8.85 -2.54 10.12
N LYS A 155 9.24 -1.34 9.68
CA LYS A 155 10.51 -0.71 10.03
C LYS A 155 10.28 0.79 10.10
N ASP A 156 10.66 1.43 11.21
CA ASP A 156 10.42 2.86 11.43
C ASP A 156 8.92 3.21 11.24
N PHE A 157 8.04 2.53 11.98
CA PHE A 157 6.59 2.70 11.89
C PHE A 157 6.09 3.57 13.04
N SER A 158 5.27 4.58 12.73
CA SER A 158 4.67 5.49 13.70
C SER A 158 3.16 5.55 13.45
N LEU A 159 2.39 5.32 14.51
CA LEU A 159 0.94 5.25 14.47
C LEU A 159 0.34 6.09 15.59
N ASP A 160 -0.25 7.20 15.19
CA ASP A 160 -1.08 8.11 15.98
C ASP A 160 -2.47 8.12 15.32
N ALA A 161 -3.30 7.17 15.75
CA ALA A 161 -4.62 6.92 15.19
C ALA A 161 -5.62 6.50 16.28
N VAL A 162 -6.89 6.76 16.01
CA VAL A 162 -8.02 6.37 16.84
C VAL A 162 -8.69 5.14 16.22
N PHE A 163 -8.89 4.10 17.02
CA PHE A 163 -9.60 2.89 16.65
C PHE A 163 -10.88 2.79 17.48
N GLU A 164 -12.04 2.71 16.83
CA GLU A 164 -13.34 2.62 17.51
C GLU A 164 -13.86 1.18 17.64
N ASP A 165 -13.26 0.25 16.90
CA ASP A 165 -13.66 -1.16 16.86
C ASP A 165 -12.40 -2.05 16.97
N GLU A 166 -12.45 -3.28 16.45
CA GLU A 166 -11.39 -4.28 16.57
C GLU A 166 -10.10 -3.98 15.75
N ILE A 167 -8.95 -4.43 16.26
CA ILE A 167 -7.66 -4.43 15.57
C ILE A 167 -7.06 -5.84 15.61
N ILE A 168 -6.67 -6.39 14.45
CA ILE A 168 -5.99 -7.68 14.33
C ILE A 168 -4.50 -7.45 14.12
N LEU A 169 -3.66 -8.04 14.99
CA LEU A 169 -2.19 -7.94 15.00
C LEU A 169 -1.51 -9.32 14.98
N GLU A 170 -2.04 -10.27 14.23
CA GLU A 170 -1.47 -11.62 14.19
C GLU A 170 -0.15 -11.62 13.39
N GLU A 171 0.90 -12.25 13.93
CA GLU A 171 2.19 -12.43 13.21
C GLU A 171 2.82 -11.13 12.67
N THR A 172 2.51 -9.98 13.30
CA THR A 172 3.14 -8.69 13.00
C THR A 172 4.26 -8.36 13.98
N ASP A 173 5.23 -7.57 13.53
CA ASP A 173 6.27 -6.98 14.36
C ASP A 173 5.86 -5.61 14.98
N LEU A 174 4.61 -5.18 14.75
CA LEU A 174 4.06 -3.94 15.29
C LEU A 174 3.99 -3.94 16.81
N GLN A 175 4.55 -2.89 17.42
CA GLN A 175 4.32 -2.53 18.81
C GLN A 175 3.40 -1.30 18.84
N LEU A 176 2.17 -1.45 19.33
CA LEU A 176 1.28 -0.31 19.52
C LEU A 176 1.80 0.58 20.67
N PRO A 177 1.73 1.92 20.54
CA PRO A 177 2.05 2.80 21.65
C PRO A 177 1.06 2.58 22.79
N GLU A 178 1.55 2.39 24.02
CA GLU A 178 0.74 2.10 25.22
C GLU A 178 -0.21 3.25 25.65
N GLN A 179 -0.23 4.37 24.96
CA GLN A 179 -0.96 5.58 25.37
C GLN A 179 -1.83 6.12 24.25
N GLY A 180 -3.16 6.05 24.44
CA GLY A 180 -4.13 6.69 23.54
C GLY A 180 -5.58 6.24 23.67
N ALA A 181 -5.88 5.09 24.28
CA ALA A 181 -7.25 4.65 24.51
C ALA A 181 -7.92 5.45 25.66
N LYS A 182 -8.29 6.70 25.39
CA LYS A 182 -9.31 7.42 26.17
C LYS A 182 -10.64 7.32 25.44
N ALA A 183 -11.30 6.18 25.60
CA ALA A 183 -12.75 6.03 25.48
C ALA A 183 -13.12 4.67 26.08
N ASP A 184 -14.30 4.58 26.68
CA ASP A 184 -14.96 3.36 27.17
C ASP A 184 -15.09 2.29 26.07
N VAL A 185 -13.99 1.62 25.72
CA VAL A 185 -13.98 0.46 24.82
C VAL A 185 -13.91 -0.80 25.69
N PRO A 186 -14.80 -1.79 25.47
CA PRO A 186 -14.69 -3.09 26.13
C PRO A 186 -13.30 -3.67 25.86
N ARG A 187 -12.59 -4.06 26.91
CA ARG A 187 -11.27 -4.74 26.89
C ARG A 187 -11.33 -6.15 26.27
N SER A 188 -12.16 -6.38 25.27
CA SER A 188 -12.22 -7.66 24.58
C SER A 188 -11.13 -7.74 23.51
N VAL A 189 -10.06 -8.42 23.90
CA VAL A 189 -9.19 -9.27 23.06
C VAL A 189 -8.03 -8.58 22.36
N LEU A 190 -7.00 -8.26 23.14
CA LEU A 190 -5.61 -8.22 22.67
C LEU A 190 -5.11 -9.68 22.62
N THR A 191 -5.26 -10.41 21.50
CA THR A 191 -4.67 -11.76 21.38
C THR A 191 -3.16 -11.65 21.14
N LEU A 192 -2.42 -11.40 22.21
CA LEU A 192 -0.96 -11.41 22.19
C LEU A 192 -0.46 -12.85 22.41
N MET A 193 -0.42 -13.68 21.35
CA MET A 193 0.26 -14.98 21.46
C MET A 193 1.79 -14.78 21.47
N LYS A 194 2.34 -14.52 22.66
CA LYS A 194 3.79 -14.59 22.90
C LYS A 194 4.24 -16.05 22.76
N ARG A 195 4.83 -16.43 21.62
CA ARG A 195 5.69 -17.63 21.58
C ARG A 195 7.02 -17.31 22.25
N SER A 196 7.09 -17.59 23.55
CA SER A 196 8.31 -17.65 24.34
C SER A 196 9.23 -18.76 23.78
N LYS A 197 10.36 -18.38 23.17
CA LYS A 197 11.51 -19.27 23.07
C LYS A 197 12.36 -19.09 24.32
N THR A 198 12.26 -20.06 25.22
CA THR A 198 13.11 -20.24 26.39
C THR A 198 14.54 -20.50 25.93
N ILE A 199 15.48 -19.64 26.32
CA ILE A 199 16.93 -19.87 26.22
C ILE A 199 17.39 -20.33 27.60
N PRO A 200 18.05 -21.50 27.76
CA PRO A 200 18.75 -21.82 28.99
C PRO A 200 20.12 -21.14 29.04
N SER A 201 20.33 -20.37 30.11
CA SER A 201 21.62 -19.85 30.56
C SER A 201 22.48 -20.97 31.16
N SER A 202 23.75 -21.09 30.75
CA SER A 202 24.90 -21.13 31.67
C SER A 202 26.23 -21.29 30.94
N LYS A 203 27.16 -20.34 31.14
CA LYS A 203 28.53 -20.49 31.70
C LYS A 203 29.52 -19.47 31.12
N GLN A 204 30.35 -18.96 32.04
CA GLN A 204 31.33 -17.90 31.90
C GLN A 204 32.64 -18.35 31.22
N VAL A 205 33.19 -17.50 30.32
CA VAL A 205 34.55 -16.87 30.19
C VAL A 205 35.77 -17.68 30.73
N PRO A 206 37.00 -17.71 30.11
CA PRO A 206 37.68 -16.51 29.58
C PRO A 206 38.75 -16.62 28.45
N ASP A 207 39.21 -15.41 28.09
CA ASP A 207 40.54 -14.94 27.65
C ASP A 207 41.00 -14.89 26.18
N GLU A 208 41.42 -13.65 25.87
CA GLU A 208 42.30 -13.04 24.87
C GLU A 208 43.07 -13.92 23.89
N LEU A 209 43.05 -13.53 22.61
CA LEU A 209 44.21 -13.50 21.71
C LEU A 209 44.02 -12.43 20.60
N PRO A 210 45.12 -11.90 20.02
CA PRO A 210 45.14 -10.66 19.24
C PRO A 210 44.73 -10.89 17.78
N PHE A 211 44.15 -9.85 17.16
CA PHE A 211 43.93 -9.81 15.71
C PHE A 211 45.19 -9.29 15.00
N PRO A 212 45.68 -9.98 13.95
CA PRO A 212 46.70 -9.46 13.06
C PRO A 212 46.09 -8.52 12.00
N ASP A 213 46.93 -7.59 11.57
CA ASP A 213 46.74 -6.65 10.47
C ASP A 213 46.63 -7.33 9.09
N GLU A 214 45.93 -6.61 8.20
CA GLU A 214 46.07 -6.55 6.74
C GLU A 214 45.91 -7.84 5.90
N ALA A 215 44.85 -7.84 5.09
CA ALA A 215 44.91 -8.30 3.70
C ALA A 215 43.94 -7.46 2.87
N GLU A 216 44.50 -6.77 1.88
CA GLU A 216 43.79 -6.18 0.75
C GLU A 216 43.32 -7.33 -0.15
N ASP A 217 42.01 -7.46 -0.35
CA ASP A 217 41.44 -8.33 -1.38
C ASP A 217 40.97 -7.43 -2.52
N ASP A 218 41.80 -7.39 -3.57
CA ASP A 218 41.46 -7.00 -4.93
C ASP A 218 40.57 -8.09 -5.53
N ASP A 219 39.25 -7.87 -5.52
CA ASP A 219 38.31 -8.66 -6.33
C ASP A 219 38.11 -7.94 -7.66
N ASP A 220 38.85 -8.41 -8.67
CA ASP A 220 38.56 -8.20 -10.09
C ASP A 220 37.23 -8.90 -10.43
N ASP A 221 36.14 -8.13 -10.45
CA ASP A 221 34.86 -8.57 -11.00
C ASP A 221 34.98 -8.70 -12.54
N GLU A 222 35.25 -9.91 -13.03
CA GLU A 222 35.04 -10.27 -14.44
C GLU A 222 33.54 -10.15 -14.76
N GLU A 223 33.18 -9.14 -15.56
CA GLU A 223 31.82 -9.01 -16.11
C GLU A 223 31.54 -10.19 -17.05
N GLU A 224 30.80 -11.19 -16.57
CA GLU A 224 30.13 -12.16 -17.45
C GLU A 224 29.09 -11.43 -18.31
N ASP A 225 29.28 -11.46 -19.63
CA ASP A 225 28.29 -11.05 -20.62
C ASP A 225 27.03 -11.93 -20.49
N VAL A 226 26.09 -11.49 -19.66
CA VAL A 226 24.76 -12.09 -19.57
C VAL A 226 24.00 -11.71 -20.84
N GLU A 227 23.83 -12.68 -21.75
CA GLU A 227 22.98 -12.53 -22.94
C GLU A 227 21.62 -11.97 -22.52
N ALA A 228 21.26 -10.82 -23.10
CA ALA A 228 19.99 -10.18 -22.85
C ALA A 228 18.85 -11.15 -23.25
N PRO A 229 17.89 -11.43 -22.35
CA PRO A 229 16.76 -12.27 -22.71
C PRO A 229 16.03 -11.66 -23.90
N GLU A 230 15.71 -12.49 -24.89
CA GLU A 230 14.92 -12.10 -26.05
C GLU A 230 13.69 -11.33 -25.57
N VAL A 231 13.66 -10.04 -25.92
CA VAL A 231 12.52 -9.17 -25.66
C VAL A 231 11.41 -9.69 -26.56
N LEU A 232 10.51 -10.51 -26.00
CA LEU A 232 9.25 -10.81 -26.64
C LEU A 232 8.57 -9.48 -26.96
N ASP A 233 8.12 -9.32 -28.20
CA ASP A 233 7.35 -8.16 -28.60
C ASP A 233 6.18 -8.01 -27.61
N GLN A 234 5.92 -6.77 -27.22
CA GLN A 234 5.03 -6.45 -26.10
C GLN A 234 3.63 -7.06 -26.27
N ASP A 235 3.22 -7.33 -27.52
CA ASP A 235 1.96 -7.95 -27.89
C ASP A 235 1.95 -9.47 -27.63
N ASP A 236 3.08 -10.17 -27.81
CA ASP A 236 3.20 -11.62 -27.58
C ASP A 236 3.20 -11.97 -26.08
N TYR A 237 3.70 -11.06 -25.23
CA TYR A 237 3.67 -11.23 -23.77
C TYR A 237 2.24 -11.25 -23.21
N TYR A 238 1.33 -10.42 -23.77
CA TYR A 238 -0.06 -10.40 -23.33
C TYR A 238 -0.83 -11.63 -23.82
N ASP A 239 -0.59 -12.11 -25.04
CA ASP A 239 -1.25 -13.31 -25.57
C ASP A 239 -0.88 -14.57 -24.77
N ALA A 240 0.36 -14.68 -24.28
CA ALA A 240 0.77 -15.76 -23.38
C ALA A 240 0.05 -15.70 -22.01
N LEU A 241 -0.03 -14.51 -21.40
CA LEU A 241 -0.72 -14.28 -20.12
C LEU A 241 -2.23 -14.54 -20.21
N TYR A 242 -2.85 -14.24 -21.36
CA TYR A 242 -4.27 -14.51 -21.59
C TYR A 242 -4.56 -16.00 -21.79
N ARG A 243 -3.67 -16.79 -22.41
CA ARG A 243 -3.87 -18.24 -22.53
C ARG A 243 -3.79 -18.94 -21.17
N GLU A 244 -2.83 -18.55 -20.33
CA GLU A 244 -2.65 -19.15 -19.00
C GLU A 244 -3.84 -18.88 -18.06
N LEU A 245 -4.49 -17.71 -18.16
CA LEU A 245 -5.58 -17.33 -17.28
C LEU A 245 -6.94 -17.95 -17.62
N PHE A 246 -7.10 -18.49 -18.83
CA PHE A 246 -8.40 -18.94 -19.36
C PHE A 246 -8.44 -20.41 -19.74
N ASP A 247 -7.31 -21.13 -19.76
CA ASP A 247 -7.31 -22.58 -19.91
C ASP A 247 -7.66 -23.35 -18.60
N GLU A 248 -7.82 -22.65 -17.47
CA GLU A 248 -8.28 -23.21 -16.18
C GLU A 248 -9.77 -22.95 -15.85
N LEU A 249 -10.57 -22.44 -16.81
CA LEU A 249 -12.01 -22.23 -16.70
C LEU A 249 -12.82 -23.14 -17.63
#